data_AF-A0A0A0AH11-F1
#
_entry.id   AF-A0A0A0AH11-F1
#
_cell.length_a   1.000
_cell.length_b   1.000
_cell.length_c   1.000
_cell.angle_alpha   90.00
_cell.angle_beta   90.00
_cell.angle_gamma   90.00
#
_symmetry.space_group_name_H-M   'P 1'
#
loop_
_entity.id
_entity.type
_entity.pdbx_description
1 polymer ?
#
loop_
_entity_poly.entity_id
_entity_poly.type
_entity_poly.pdbx_seq_one_letter_code
_entity_poly.pdbx_strand_id
1 'polypeptide(L)'
;VFEACDEDSKGYLSREGLKVAVVMLFGYKSSKVEVDSVMSSVRPQNSGLFLEKFLNLMSANKAAELYNETRQIFTAFDVQDRGFLTFEDFKKAFNSVSPTLSERIIVEAFR
;
A
#
# COMPACT_ATOMS: atom_id res chain seq x y z
N VAL A 1 0.22 -7.62 -15.69
CA VAL A 1 -0.75 -8.12 -14.67
C VAL A 1 -2.15 -8.18 -15.23
N PHE A 2 -2.74 -7.04 -15.65
CA PHE A 2 -4.13 -7.03 -16.16
C PHE A 2 -4.36 -8.06 -17.28
N GLU A 3 -3.58 -7.99 -18.36
CA GLU A 3 -3.68 -8.94 -19.49
C GLU A 3 -3.52 -10.40 -19.06
N ALA A 4 -2.64 -10.67 -18.09
CA ALA A 4 -2.44 -12.03 -17.56
C ALA A 4 -3.62 -12.53 -16.73
N CYS A 5 -4.46 -11.63 -16.22
CA CYS A 5 -5.65 -11.94 -15.42
C CYS A 5 -6.95 -11.84 -16.24
N ASP A 6 -6.90 -11.24 -17.43
CA ASP A 6 -7.99 -11.12 -18.39
C ASP A 6 -8.07 -12.40 -19.22
N GLU A 7 -8.70 -13.40 -18.62
CA GLU A 7 -9.01 -14.66 -19.28
C GLU A 7 -9.68 -14.39 -20.64
N ASP A 8 -9.38 -15.17 -21.67
CA ASP A 8 -9.90 -15.00 -23.04
C ASP A 8 -9.68 -13.62 -23.69
N SER A 9 -8.88 -12.72 -23.09
CA SER A 9 -8.66 -11.35 -23.61
C SER A 9 -9.97 -10.56 -23.83
N LYS A 10 -10.89 -10.65 -22.86
CA LYS A 10 -12.22 -10.01 -22.93
C LYS A 10 -12.17 -8.48 -22.82
N GLY A 11 -11.04 -7.92 -22.36
CA GLY A 11 -10.85 -6.50 -22.07
C GLY A 11 -11.31 -6.09 -20.67
N TYR A 12 -11.69 -7.04 -19.82
CA TYR A 12 -12.16 -6.78 -18.45
C TYR A 12 -11.85 -7.94 -17.50
N LEU A 13 -11.56 -7.64 -16.23
CA LEU A 13 -11.34 -8.67 -15.22
C LEU A 13 -12.66 -9.14 -14.63
N SER A 14 -12.84 -10.47 -14.59
CA SER A 14 -13.85 -11.11 -13.76
C SER A 14 -13.53 -10.95 -12.28
N ARG A 15 -14.44 -11.42 -11.42
CA ARG A 15 -14.21 -11.47 -9.97
C ARG A 15 -12.97 -12.27 -9.61
N GLU A 16 -12.75 -13.40 -10.27
CA GLU A 16 -11.59 -14.24 -10.01
C GLU A 16 -10.32 -13.62 -10.61
N GLY A 17 -10.39 -13.02 -11.81
CA GLY A 17 -9.28 -12.29 -12.41
C GLY A 17 -8.79 -11.14 -11.53
N LEU A 18 -9.71 -10.40 -10.89
CA LEU A 18 -9.35 -9.35 -9.93
C LEU A 18 -8.60 -9.90 -8.72
N LYS A 19 -9.04 -11.03 -8.13
CA LYS A 19 -8.35 -11.65 -6.99
C LYS A 19 -6.92 -12.07 -7.35
N VAL A 20 -6.73 -12.67 -8.52
CA VAL A 20 -5.39 -13.05 -9.01
C VAL A 20 -4.53 -11.81 -9.18
N ALA A 21 -5.07 -10.74 -9.77
CA ALA A 21 -4.35 -9.49 -9.94
C ALA A 21 -3.90 -8.86 -8.61
N VAL A 22 -4.75 -8.90 -7.56
CA VAL A 22 -4.37 -8.40 -6.22
C VAL A 22 -3.21 -9.20 -5.64
N VAL A 23 -3.25 -10.53 -5.73
CA VAL A 23 -2.13 -11.38 -5.27
C VAL A 23 -0.85 -11.06 -6.06
N MET A 24 -0.93 -10.88 -7.38
CA MET A 24 0.24 -10.56 -8.21
C MET A 24 0.84 -9.18 -7.91
N LEU A 25 0.01 -8.19 -7.56
CA LEU A 25 0.46 -6.81 -7.33
C LEU A 25 0.94 -6.56 -5.91
N PHE A 26 0.25 -7.12 -4.93
CA PHE A 26 0.40 -6.78 -3.51
C PHE A 26 0.78 -7.97 -2.62
N GLY A 27 0.80 -9.19 -3.18
CA GLY A 27 1.23 -10.39 -2.44
C GLY A 27 0.25 -10.90 -1.39
N TYR A 28 -0.92 -10.27 -1.22
CA TYR A 28 -1.95 -10.73 -0.28
C TYR A 28 -3.22 -11.23 -0.98
N LYS A 29 -3.96 -12.09 -0.28
CA LYS A 29 -5.26 -12.59 -0.73
C LYS A 29 -6.37 -11.62 -0.32
N SER A 30 -6.98 -10.96 -1.30
CA SER A 30 -8.11 -10.05 -1.07
C SER A 30 -9.30 -10.74 -0.39
N SER A 31 -10.01 -10.01 0.46
CA SER A 31 -11.22 -10.52 1.12
C SER A 31 -12.44 -10.51 0.19
N LYS A 32 -13.50 -11.25 0.56
CA LYS A 32 -14.77 -11.21 -0.20
C LYS A 32 -15.35 -9.79 -0.26
N VAL A 33 -15.33 -9.09 0.88
CA VAL A 33 -15.88 -7.73 1.05
C VAL A 33 -15.12 -6.71 0.19
N GLU A 34 -13.80 -6.82 0.16
CA GLU A 34 -12.94 -5.95 -0.65
C GLU A 34 -13.24 -6.10 -2.14
N VAL A 35 -13.32 -7.35 -2.61
CA VAL A 35 -13.67 -7.66 -4.00
C VAL A 35 -15.09 -7.20 -4.33
N ASP A 36 -16.05 -7.37 -3.41
CA ASP A 36 -17.42 -6.85 -3.57
C ASP A 36 -17.44 -5.33 -3.68
N SER A 37 -16.67 -4.63 -2.85
CA SER A 37 -16.57 -3.16 -2.88
C SER A 37 -16.02 -2.67 -4.22
N VAL A 38 -14.95 -3.29 -4.73
CA VAL A 38 -14.41 -2.95 -6.04
C VAL A 38 -15.43 -3.24 -7.15
N MET A 39 -16.05 -4.43 -7.14
CA MET A 39 -16.97 -4.83 -8.20
C MET A 39 -18.27 -4.04 -8.23
N SER A 40 -18.81 -3.67 -7.06
CA SER A 40 -20.00 -2.81 -6.96
C SER A 40 -19.75 -1.38 -7.47
N SER A 41 -18.49 -0.93 -7.54
CA SER A 41 -18.13 0.36 -8.14
C SER A 41 -18.20 0.37 -9.68
N VAL A 42 -18.45 -0.80 -10.29
CA VAL A 42 -18.62 -0.97 -11.74
C VAL A 42 -20.11 -0.98 -12.08
N ARG A 43 -20.49 -0.34 -13.19
CA ARG A 43 -21.90 -0.25 -13.61
C ARG A 43 -22.51 -1.65 -13.80
N PRO A 44 -23.78 -1.86 -13.43
CA PRO A 44 -24.43 -3.18 -13.41
C PRO A 44 -24.54 -3.86 -14.78
N GLN A 45 -24.34 -3.12 -15.89
CA GLN A 45 -24.39 -3.66 -17.24
C GLN A 45 -23.10 -4.40 -17.64
N ASN A 46 -22.02 -4.21 -16.87
CA ASN A 46 -20.70 -4.78 -17.14
C ASN A 46 -20.32 -5.72 -16.02
N SER A 47 -20.21 -7.01 -16.32
CA SER A 47 -19.90 -8.07 -15.34
C SER A 47 -18.44 -8.10 -14.87
N GLY A 48 -17.63 -7.08 -15.21
CA GLY A 48 -16.24 -7.03 -14.82
C GLY A 48 -15.53 -5.68 -14.98
N LEU A 49 -14.29 -5.66 -14.52
CA LEU A 49 -13.50 -4.45 -14.28
C LEU A 49 -12.58 -4.15 -15.47
N PHE A 50 -12.86 -3.08 -16.21
CA PHE A 50 -12.04 -2.63 -17.33
C PHE A 50 -10.67 -2.07 -16.91
N LEU A 51 -9.72 -2.07 -17.85
CA LEU A 51 -8.34 -1.66 -17.65
C LEU A 51 -8.20 -0.28 -16.99
N GLU A 52 -8.90 0.74 -17.48
CA GLU A 52 -8.78 2.11 -16.95
C GLU A 52 -9.20 2.16 -15.47
N LYS A 53 -10.35 1.56 -15.13
CA LYS A 53 -10.82 1.52 -13.75
C LYS A 53 -9.91 0.68 -12.87
N PHE A 54 -9.39 -0.43 -13.38
CA PHE A 54 -8.41 -1.26 -12.70
C PHE A 54 -7.15 -0.46 -12.36
N LEU A 55 -6.55 0.24 -13.34
CA LEU A 55 -5.35 1.05 -13.13
C LEU A 55 -5.58 2.14 -12.08
N ASN A 56 -6.71 2.84 -12.13
CA ASN A 56 -7.05 3.87 -11.15
C ASN A 56 -7.15 3.30 -9.73
N LEU A 57 -7.84 2.17 -9.56
CA LEU A 57 -7.98 1.53 -8.24
C LEU A 57 -6.65 0.99 -7.71
N MET A 58 -5.89 0.28 -8.53
CA MET A 58 -4.63 -0.32 -8.10
C MET A 58 -3.57 0.74 -7.79
N SER A 59 -3.54 1.84 -8.55
CA SER A 59 -2.64 2.97 -8.27
C SER A 59 -3.00 3.67 -6.96
N ALA A 60 -4.30 3.89 -6.70
CA ALA A 60 -4.77 4.48 -5.45
C ALA A 60 -4.46 3.58 -4.24
N ASN A 61 -4.70 2.26 -4.36
CA ASN A 61 -4.37 1.31 -3.31
C ASN A 61 -2.87 1.28 -3.01
N LYS A 62 -2.03 1.26 -4.06
CA LYS A 62 -0.57 1.28 -3.89
C LYS A 62 -0.08 2.57 -3.22
N ALA A 63 -0.66 3.72 -3.57
CA ALA A 63 -0.34 4.98 -2.92
C ALA A 63 -0.76 4.98 -1.43
N ALA A 64 -1.95 4.43 -1.13
CA ALA A 64 -2.44 4.31 0.24
C ALA A 64 -1.57 3.36 1.09
N GLU A 65 -1.09 2.25 0.51
CA GLU A 65 -0.17 1.32 1.17
C GLU A 65 1.15 1.99 1.56
N LEU A 66 1.78 2.70 0.61
CA LEU A 66 3.02 3.45 0.86
C LEU A 66 2.85 4.53 1.94
N TYR A 67 1.71 5.24 1.90
CA TYR A 67 1.38 6.22 2.93
C TYR A 67 1.19 5.56 4.31
N ASN A 68 0.50 4.42 4.36
CA ASN A 68 0.29 3.69 5.60
C ASN A 68 1.61 3.13 6.17
N GLU A 69 2.52 2.62 5.33
CA GLU A 69 3.85 2.19 5.76
C GLU A 69 4.64 3.36 6.36
N THR A 70 4.68 4.50 5.65
CA THR A 70 5.34 5.72 6.13
C THR A 70 4.76 6.17 7.47
N ARG A 71 3.42 6.16 7.60
CA ARG A 71 2.72 6.51 8.84
C ARG A 71 3.04 5.54 9.97
N GLN A 72 3.07 4.23 9.71
CA GLN A 72 3.40 3.22 10.71
C GLN A 72 4.84 3.38 11.23
N ILE A 73 5.79 3.60 10.32
CA ILE A 73 7.18 3.88 10.67
C ILE A 73 7.26 5.14 11.54
N PHE A 74 6.59 6.22 11.12
CA PHE A 74 6.55 7.46 11.88
C PHE A 74 5.95 7.25 13.28
N THR A 75 4.80 6.60 13.38
CA THR A 75 4.13 6.30 14.66
C THR A 75 4.99 5.42 15.57
N ALA A 76 5.78 4.49 15.02
CA ALA A 76 6.71 3.69 15.82
C ALA A 76 7.83 4.54 16.44
N PHE A 77 8.22 5.65 15.79
CA PHE A 77 9.23 6.57 16.29
C PHE A 77 8.66 7.68 17.18
N ASP A 78 7.41 8.10 16.96
CA ASP A 78 6.71 9.10 17.77
C ASP A 78 6.06 8.46 19.00
N VAL A 79 6.90 7.90 19.88
CA VAL A 79 6.48 7.15 21.08
C VAL A 79 5.57 7.99 22.01
N GLN A 80 5.68 9.31 21.93
CA GLN A 80 4.91 10.25 22.76
C GLN A 80 3.64 10.77 22.05
N ASP A 81 3.34 10.29 20.84
CA ASP A 81 2.15 10.62 20.03
C ASP A 81 1.92 12.13 19.87
N ARG A 82 2.99 12.88 19.57
CA ARG A 82 2.92 14.35 19.41
C ARG A 82 2.57 14.79 18.00
N GLY A 83 2.67 13.91 17.01
CA GLY A 83 2.58 14.23 15.59
C GLY A 83 3.87 14.83 15.01
N PHE A 84 4.98 14.85 15.75
CA PHE A 84 6.30 15.28 15.27
C PHE A 84 7.44 14.59 16.04
N LEU A 85 8.56 14.34 15.35
CA LEU A 85 9.77 13.80 15.97
C LEU A 85 10.70 14.94 16.37
N THR A 86 11.07 14.99 17.65
CA THR A 86 12.20 15.79 18.12
C THR A 86 13.51 15.08 17.78
N PHE A 87 14.61 15.83 17.84
CA PHE A 87 15.95 15.22 17.69
C PHE A 87 16.19 14.12 18.74
N GLU A 88 15.63 14.25 19.94
CA GLU A 88 15.76 13.22 20.98
C GLU A 88 14.97 11.95 20.63
N ASP A 89 13.75 12.07 20.09
CA ASP A 89 12.99 10.89 19.64
C ASP A 89 13.72 10.20 18.49
N PHE A 90 14.21 10.98 17.52
CA PHE A 90 14.99 10.48 16.39
C PHE A 90 16.27 9.77 16.85
N LYS A 91 17.01 10.33 17.82
CA LYS A 91 18.20 9.69 18.38
C LYS A 91 17.86 8.39 19.13
N LYS A 92 16.79 8.37 19.95
CA LYS A 92 16.33 7.17 20.66
C LYS A 92 15.90 6.07 19.69
N ALA A 93 15.15 6.44 18.67
CA ALA A 93 14.73 5.60 17.57
C ALA A 93 15.93 4.92 16.86
N PHE A 94 16.92 5.69 16.41
CA PHE A 94 18.09 5.13 15.75
C PHE A 94 18.93 4.25 16.67
N ASN A 95 19.08 4.63 17.94
CA ASN A 95 19.80 3.82 18.91
C ASN A 95 19.10 2.49 19.24
N SER A 96 17.78 2.38 19.07
CA SER A 96 17.06 1.11 19.30
C SER A 96 17.18 0.15 18.12
N VAL A 97 17.23 0.66 16.89
CA VAL A 97 17.30 -0.17 15.66
C VAL A 97 18.74 -0.40 15.17
N SER A 98 19.64 0.54 15.43
CA SER A 98 21.04 0.48 14.99
C SER A 98 21.97 1.15 16.03
N PRO A 99 22.25 0.49 17.16
CA PRO A 99 23.05 1.05 18.25
C PRO A 99 24.50 1.40 17.85
N THR A 100 25.00 0.82 16.76
CA THR A 100 26.36 1.02 16.26
C THR A 100 26.48 2.19 15.28
N LEU A 101 25.36 2.79 14.87
CA LEU A 101 25.38 3.94 13.96
C LEU A 101 25.95 5.17 14.68
N SER A 102 26.91 5.85 14.04
CA SER A 102 27.53 7.01 14.66
C SER A 102 26.54 8.16 14.86
N GLU A 103 26.63 8.86 15.99
CA GLU A 103 25.78 10.02 16.28
C GLU A 103 25.88 11.11 15.20
N ARG A 104 27.04 11.26 14.56
CA ARG A 104 27.22 12.20 13.46
C ARG A 104 26.26 11.94 12.30
N ILE A 105 26.07 10.68 11.91
CA ILE A 105 25.15 10.30 10.83
C ILE A 105 23.70 10.59 11.25
N ILE A 106 23.35 10.33 12.51
CA ILE A 106 22.01 10.61 13.06
C ILE A 106 21.72 12.13 13.01
N VAL A 107 22.70 12.96 13.39
CA VAL A 107 22.58 14.43 13.33
C VAL A 107 22.43 14.92 11.89
N GLU A 108 23.24 14.39 10.96
CA GLU A 108 23.19 14.77 9.55
C GLU A 108 21.86 14.34 8.89
N ALA A 109 21.29 13.19 9.26
CA ALA A 109 20.01 12.72 8.73
C ALA A 109 18.79 13.48 9.27
N PHE A 110 18.90 14.13 10.43
CA PHE A 110 17.80 14.90 11.02
C PHE A 110 17.71 16.35 10.49
N ARG A 111 18.82 16.89 9.97
CA ARG A 111 18.88 18.25 9.40
C ARG A 111 18.18 18.34 8.05
#